data_AF-D3VG77-F1
#
_entry.id   AF-D3VG77-F1
#
_cell.length_a   1.000
_cell.length_b   1.000
_cell.length_c   1.000
_cell.angle_alpha   90.00
_cell.angle_beta   90.00
_cell.angle_gamma   90.00
#
_symmetry.space_group_name_H-M   'P 1'
#
loop_
_entity.id
_entity.type
_entity.pdbx_description
1 polymer ?
#
loop_
_entity_poly.entity_id
_entity_poly.type
_entity_poly.pdbx_seq_one_letter_code
_entity_poly.pdbx_strand_id
1 'polypeptide(L)'
;MQVSRRQFFKICAGGMAGTTAAALPTAAIAQTRNYKLLRARETRNTCTYCSVGCGLLMYSLGDGAKNRGISVSTISAKRGSTGQ
;
A
#
# COMPACT_ATOMS: atom_id res chain seq x y z
N MET A 1 32.16 -37.14 -14.68
CA MET A 1 31.70 -35.95 -15.43
C MET A 1 32.45 -34.73 -14.88
N GLN A 2 33.45 -34.21 -15.61
CA GLN A 2 34.31 -33.12 -15.12
C GLN A 2 33.74 -31.77 -15.58
N VAL A 3 32.77 -31.24 -14.83
CA VAL A 3 32.19 -29.92 -15.12
C VAL A 3 33.15 -28.85 -14.62
N SER A 4 33.75 -28.09 -15.53
CA SER A 4 34.63 -26.98 -15.17
C SER A 4 33.81 -25.84 -14.54
N ARG A 5 34.40 -25.12 -13.57
CA ARG A 5 33.73 -24.02 -12.83
C ARG A 5 33.07 -23.00 -13.77
N ARG A 6 33.66 -22.74 -14.94
CA ARG A 6 33.11 -21.85 -15.99
C ARG A 6 31.84 -22.39 -16.65
N GLN A 7 31.71 -23.71 -16.80
CA GLN A 7 30.54 -24.36 -17.40
C GLN A 7 29.36 -24.39 -16.43
N PHE A 8 29.63 -24.55 -15.13
CA PHE A 8 28.61 -24.43 -14.08
C PHE A 8 27.97 -23.04 -14.05
N PHE A 9 28.77 -21.96 -14.11
CA PHE A 9 28.24 -20.59 -14.15
C PHE A 9 27.40 -20.31 -15.41
N LYS A 10 27.74 -20.90 -16.56
CA LYS A 10 26.94 -20.76 -17.80
C LYS A 10 25.56 -21.42 -17.68
N ILE A 11 25.48 -22.59 -17.05
CA ILE A 11 24.22 -23.30 -16.85
C ILE A 11 23.35 -22.57 -15.81
N CYS A 12 23.93 -22.12 -14.70
CA CYS A 12 23.20 -21.34 -13.69
C CYS A 12 22.71 -19.99 -14.24
N ALA A 13 23.51 -19.28 -15.04
CA ALA A 13 23.10 -18.03 -15.68
C ALA A 13 21.97 -18.25 -16.70
N GLY A 14 22.06 -19.31 -17.52
CA GLY A 14 20.99 -19.68 -18.45
C GLY A 14 19.70 -20.13 -17.74
N GLY A 15 19.84 -20.86 -16.64
CA GLY A 15 18.70 -21.34 -15.83
C GLY A 15 17.96 -20.22 -15.11
N MET A 16 18.67 -19.22 -14.59
CA MET A 16 18.04 -18.07 -13.92
C MET A 16 17.34 -17.12 -14.90
N ALA A 17 17.87 -16.94 -16.12
CA ALA A 17 17.19 -16.12 -17.13
C ALA A 17 15.86 -16.76 -17.60
N GLY A 18 15.83 -18.10 -17.70
CA GLY A 18 14.63 -18.84 -18.07
C GLY A 18 13.49 -18.73 -17.05
N THR A 19 13.79 -18.72 -15.75
CA THR A 19 12.76 -18.62 -14.71
C THR A 19 12.15 -17.23 -14.60
N THR A 20 12.92 -16.16 -14.89
CA THR A 20 12.37 -14.80 -14.88
C THR A 20 11.41 -14.50 -16.04
N ALA A 21 11.61 -15.12 -17.21
CA ALA A 21 10.75 -14.89 -18.37
C ALA A 21 9.39 -15.59 -18.27
N ALA A 22 9.32 -16.73 -17.58
CA ALA A 22 8.08 -17.48 -17.36
C ALA A 22 7.24 -16.94 -16.19
N ALA A 23 7.82 -16.08 -15.34
CA ALA A 23 7.17 -15.49 -14.17
C ALA A 23 6.70 -14.04 -14.41
N LEU A 24 6.60 -13.60 -15.67
CA LEU A 24 5.93 -12.34 -16.00
C LEU A 24 4.42 -12.54 -15.81
N PRO A 25 3.79 -11.95 -14.77
CA PRO A 25 2.35 -12.04 -14.61
C PRO A 25 1.68 -11.43 -15.84
N THR A 26 0.72 -12.16 -16.40
CA THR A 26 -0.14 -11.72 -17.49
C THR A 26 -0.73 -10.35 -17.18
N ALA A 27 -0.80 -9.50 -18.21
CA ALA A 27 -1.19 -8.09 -18.16
C ALA A 27 -2.10 -7.74 -16.96
N ALA A 28 -1.51 -7.11 -15.94
CA ALA A 28 -2.28 -6.57 -14.83
C ALA A 28 -3.23 -5.52 -15.39
N ILE A 29 -4.54 -5.84 -15.42
CA ILE A 29 -5.60 -4.87 -15.74
C ILE A 29 -5.48 -3.74 -14.72
N ALA A 30 -4.89 -2.62 -15.14
CA ALA A 30 -4.77 -1.41 -14.35
C ALA A 30 -6.11 -0.65 -14.35
N GLN A 31 -7.18 -1.27 -13.85
CA GLN A 31 -8.40 -0.54 -13.53
C GLN A 31 -8.16 0.23 -12.23
N THR A 32 -8.24 1.56 -12.30
CA THR A 32 -8.25 2.41 -11.11
C THR A 32 -9.48 2.06 -10.27
N ARG A 33 -9.30 1.44 -9.10
CA ARG A 33 -10.43 1.25 -8.17
C ARG A 33 -10.97 2.62 -7.77
N ASN A 34 -12.30 2.71 -7.68
CA ASN A 34 -12.97 3.88 -7.11
C ASN A 34 -12.39 4.20 -5.73
N TYR A 35 -12.23 5.50 -5.44
CA TYR A 35 -11.70 5.95 -4.16
C TYR A 35 -12.58 5.46 -3.02
N LYS A 36 -12.00 4.68 -2.08
CA LYS A 36 -12.75 4.08 -0.95
C LYS A 36 -13.35 5.12 0.03
N LEU A 37 -13.03 6.39 -0.17
CA LEU A 37 -13.31 7.50 0.74
C LEU A 37 -14.45 8.39 0.25
N LEU A 38 -15.02 8.14 -0.94
CA LEU A 38 -16.00 9.04 -1.59
C LEU A 38 -17.24 9.35 -0.75
N ARG A 39 -17.60 8.49 0.22
CA ARG A 39 -18.71 8.71 1.16
C ARG A 39 -18.32 8.51 2.63
N ALA A 40 -17.03 8.56 2.94
CA ALA A 40 -16.58 8.44 4.32
C ALA A 40 -16.60 9.80 4.99
N ARG A 41 -16.97 9.85 6.28
CA ARG A 41 -16.99 11.10 7.05
C ARG A 41 -15.58 11.45 7.51
N GLU A 42 -15.11 12.64 7.14
CA GLU A 42 -13.82 13.18 7.57
C GLU A 42 -13.91 13.79 8.97
N THR A 43 -13.01 13.37 9.86
CA THR A 43 -12.80 13.96 11.19
C THR A 43 -11.33 14.30 11.37
N ARG A 44 -11.02 15.52 11.80
CA ARG A 44 -9.63 15.94 12.07
C ARG A 44 -9.28 15.62 13.52
N ASN A 45 -8.09 15.05 13.73
CA ASN A 45 -7.53 14.80 15.06
C ASN A 45 -6.02 15.03 15.04
N THR A 46 -5.39 15.17 16.20
CA THR A 46 -3.93 15.24 16.34
C THR A 46 -3.38 13.87 16.75
N CYS A 47 -2.27 13.46 16.13
CA CYS A 47 -1.58 12.22 16.48
C CYS A 47 -1.08 12.28 17.94
N THR A 48 -1.50 11.33 18.76
CA THR A 48 -1.20 11.28 20.21
C THR A 48 0.06 10.49 20.55
N TYR A 49 0.83 10.04 19.54
CA TYR A 49 2.00 9.19 19.77
C TYR A 49 3.25 9.99 20.10
N CYS A 50 3.59 10.96 19.26
CA CYS A 50 4.81 11.76 19.42
C CYS A 50 4.46 13.24 19.60
N SER A 51 5.32 13.96 20.32
CA SER A 51 5.22 15.40 20.57
C SER A 51 5.25 16.28 19.31
N VAL A 52 5.49 15.68 18.13
CA VAL A 52 5.37 16.34 16.82
C VAL A 52 3.91 16.69 16.51
N GLY A 53 2.94 15.92 17.02
CA GLY A 53 1.52 16.27 16.90
C GLY A 53 0.99 16.34 15.46
N CYS A 54 1.42 15.44 14.56
CA CYS A 54 0.98 15.44 13.17
C CYS A 54 -0.56 15.44 13.06
N GLY A 55 -1.10 16.25 12.15
CA GLY A 55 -2.53 16.26 11.84
C GLY A 55 -2.98 14.95 11.19
N LEU A 56 -3.98 14.32 11.77
CA LEU A 56 -4.64 13.12 11.27
C LEU A 56 -5.99 13.48 10.65
N LEU A 57 -6.28 12.84 9.53
CA LEU A 57 -7.60 12.79 8.91
C LEU A 57 -8.15 11.37 9.08
N MET A 58 -9.10 11.24 10.00
CA MET A 58 -9.82 10.01 10.28
C MET A 58 -11.03 9.94 9.33
N TYR A 59 -11.17 8.83 8.63
CA TYR A 59 -12.31 8.53 7.78
C TYR A 59 -13.12 7.42 8.41
N SER A 60 -14.36 7.75 8.74
CA SER A 60 -15.29 6.78 9.32
C SER A 60 -16.34 6.36 8.32
N LEU A 61 -16.70 5.07 8.37
CA LEU A 61 -17.87 4.54 7.68
C LEU A 61 -19.10 4.84 8.53
N GLY A 62 -20.04 5.58 7.94
CA GLY A 62 -21.29 5.98 8.59
C GLY A 62 -21.51 7.48 8.54
N ASP A 63 -22.70 7.87 8.09
CA ASP A 63 -23.08 9.26 7.80
C ASP A 63 -23.40 10.09 9.07
N GLY A 64 -22.93 9.66 10.25
CA GLY A 64 -23.25 10.31 11.53
C GLY A 64 -24.72 10.18 11.97
N ALA A 65 -25.50 9.35 11.29
CA ALA A 65 -26.87 9.04 11.69
C ALA A 65 -26.89 8.27 13.01
N LYS A 66 -27.77 8.65 13.94
CA LYS A 66 -27.92 8.00 15.26
C LYS A 66 -28.19 6.49 15.19
N ASN A 67 -28.67 6.01 14.04
CA ASN A 67 -29.07 4.61 13.82
C ASN A 67 -27.89 3.66 13.51
N ARG A 68 -26.66 4.17 13.31
CA ARG A 68 -25.47 3.32 13.10
C ARG A 68 -24.26 3.86 13.87
N GLY A 69 -23.59 2.98 14.59
CA GLY A 69 -22.30 3.28 15.23
C GLY A 69 -21.25 3.69 14.19
N ILE A 70 -20.46 4.71 14.53
CA ILE A 70 -19.40 5.23 13.67
C ILE A 70 -18.19 4.30 13.80
N SER A 71 -17.78 3.65 12.71
CA SER A 71 -16.57 2.82 12.68
C SER A 71 -15.47 3.49 11.88
N VAL A 72 -14.30 3.67 12.49
CA VAL A 72 -13.13 4.23 11.80
C VAL A 72 -12.56 3.17 10.87
N SER A 73 -12.54 3.46 9.57
CA SER A 73 -12.05 2.52 8.55
C SER A 73 -10.67 2.92 8.03
N THR A 74 -10.51 4.21 7.77
CA THR A 74 -9.35 4.96 7.26
C THR A 74 -8.62 5.85 8.26
N ILE A 75 -7.32 5.75 8.53
CA ILE A 75 -6.57 6.87 9.14
C ILE A 75 -5.47 7.31 8.19
N SER A 76 -5.52 8.57 7.76
CA SER A 76 -4.45 9.19 6.97
C SER A 76 -3.69 10.19 7.83
N ALA A 77 -2.37 10.02 7.89
CA ALA A 77 -1.49 10.99 8.54
C ALA A 77 -1.05 12.04 7.51
N LYS A 78 -1.32 13.32 7.79
CA LYS A 78 -0.77 14.41 6.99
C LYS A 78 0.71 14.52 7.38
N ARG A 79 1.61 14.03 6.52
CA ARG A 79 3.06 14.19 6.68
C ARG A 79 3.32 15.70 6.77
N GLY A 80 3.92 16.11 7.89
CA GLY A 80 3.86 17.49 8.39
C GLY A 80 4.06 18.56 7.34
N SER A 81 2.98 19.25 6.99
CA SER A 81 3.01 20.69 6.85
C SER A 81 2.07 21.23 7.92
N THR A 82 2.67 21.77 8.98
CA THR A 82 2.03 22.73 9.87
C THR A 82 1.27 23.73 9.00
N GLY A 83 -0.05 23.62 9.03
CA GLY A 83 -0.96 24.68 8.59
C GLY A 83 -1.49 25.37 9.83
N GLN A 84 -0.57 25.96 10.59
CA GLN A 84 -0.72 27.34 11.06
C GLN A 84 0.35 28.12 10.32
#